data_AF-A0A956V1C9-F1
#
_entry.id   AF-A0A956V1C9-F1
#
_cell.length_a   1.000
_cell.length_b   1.000
_cell.length_c   1.000
_cell.angle_alpha   90.00
_cell.angle_beta   90.00
_cell.angle_gamma   90.00
#
_symmetry.space_group_name_H-M   'P 1'
#
loop_
_entity.id
_entity.type
_entity.pdbx_description
1 polymer ?
#
loop_
_entity_poly.entity_id
_entity_poly.type
_entity_poly.pdbx_seq_one_letter_code
_entity_poly.pdbx_strand_id
1 'polypeptide(L)'
;MATLPPPFTRDQLLEQFATDFDALMSVVNAYSEDDLLQKTDAAGWNTRDHLAHLAAWLKSVIVMVRDGQPQWSGLGAPEKLFSFADYDPLNEAIRQNTIDWSVADAVNLLQTNHETLIGIVAGMTDEELLKPVDDFVLGAGTFAICYKIDGNGPHHYREHTGWIEAILSQESDAT
;
A
#
# COMPACT_ATOMS: atom_id res chain seq x y z
N MET A 1 3.23 18.79 -17.00
CA MET A 1 3.66 17.68 -16.13
C MET A 1 4.03 18.26 -14.80
N ALA A 2 3.42 17.80 -13.70
CA ALA A 2 3.93 18.15 -12.38
C ALA A 2 5.36 17.60 -12.26
N THR A 3 6.29 18.42 -11.83
CA THR A 3 7.65 17.98 -11.51
C THR A 3 7.58 17.07 -10.29
N LEU A 4 8.19 15.88 -10.37
CA LEU A 4 8.32 15.00 -9.21
C LEU A 4 9.07 15.76 -8.09
N PRO A 5 8.72 15.54 -6.81
CA PRO A 5 9.48 16.11 -5.71
C PRO A 5 10.93 15.62 -5.75
N PRO A 6 11.88 16.27 -5.06
CA PRO A 6 13.24 15.74 -4.93
C PRO A 6 13.23 14.26 -4.51
N PRO A 7 14.11 13.41 -5.07
CA PRO A 7 14.13 12.01 -4.73
C PRO A 7 14.52 11.81 -3.27
N PHE A 8 13.96 10.77 -2.67
CA PHE A 8 14.18 10.46 -1.26
C PHE A 8 15.53 9.78 -1.04
N THR A 9 16.22 10.13 0.05
CA THR A 9 17.30 9.30 0.57
C THR A 9 16.72 8.08 1.27
N ARG A 10 17.57 7.07 1.52
CA ARG A 10 17.18 5.89 2.30
C ARG A 10 16.65 6.27 3.66
N ASP A 11 17.38 7.12 4.38
CA ASP A 11 17.03 7.48 5.74
C ASP A 11 15.69 8.27 5.78
N GLN A 12 15.42 9.11 4.77
CA GLN A 12 14.12 9.77 4.62
C GLN A 12 12.97 8.78 4.36
N LEU A 13 13.19 7.78 3.50
CA LEU A 13 12.16 6.75 3.27
C LEU A 13 11.89 5.95 4.54
N LEU A 14 12.94 5.53 5.26
CA LEU A 14 12.79 4.75 6.50
C LEU A 14 12.05 5.56 7.58
N GLU A 15 12.36 6.85 7.73
CA GLU A 15 11.66 7.75 8.65
C GLU A 15 10.17 7.89 8.30
N GLN A 16 9.86 8.04 7.01
CA GLN A 16 8.47 8.14 6.55
C GLN A 16 7.72 6.81 6.73
N PHE A 17 8.37 5.68 6.44
CA PHE A 17 7.79 4.35 6.69
C PHE A 17 7.37 4.20 8.15
N ALA A 18 8.26 4.54 9.09
CA ALA A 18 7.95 4.47 10.51
C ALA A 18 6.78 5.41 10.87
N THR A 19 6.88 6.68 10.49
CA THR A 19 5.90 7.72 10.85
C THR A 19 4.49 7.39 10.34
N ASP A 20 4.37 7.04 9.06
CA ASP A 20 3.07 6.89 8.41
C ASP A 20 2.43 5.54 8.69
N PHE A 21 3.25 4.50 8.90
CA PHE A 21 2.74 3.20 9.36
C PHE A 21 2.23 3.27 10.80
N ASP A 22 2.99 3.93 11.69
CA ASP A 22 2.55 4.14 13.08
C ASP A 22 1.27 4.95 13.14
N ALA A 23 1.12 5.99 12.31
CA ALA A 23 -0.12 6.76 12.19
C ALA A 23 -1.31 5.88 11.77
N LEU A 24 -1.15 5.10 10.70
CA LEU A 24 -2.17 4.17 10.22
C LEU A 24 -2.57 3.16 11.31
N MET A 25 -1.59 2.51 11.95
CA MET A 25 -1.84 1.53 13.01
C MET A 25 -2.44 2.15 14.26
N SER A 26 -2.09 3.39 14.59
CA SER A 26 -2.71 4.11 15.70
C SER A 26 -4.20 4.33 15.47
N VAL A 27 -4.62 4.66 14.24
CA VAL A 27 -6.04 4.77 13.89
C VAL A 27 -6.73 3.43 13.98
N VAL A 28 -6.18 2.39 13.36
CA VAL A 28 -6.79 1.03 13.36
C VAL A 28 -6.95 0.49 14.79
N ASN A 29 -5.93 0.65 15.64
CA ASN A 29 -5.95 0.13 17.01
C ASN A 29 -6.87 0.90 17.97
N ALA A 30 -7.39 2.07 17.57
CA ALA A 30 -8.29 2.86 18.39
C ALA A 30 -9.76 2.39 18.33
N TYR A 31 -10.09 1.48 17.42
CA TYR A 31 -11.46 1.04 17.15
C TYR A 31 -11.63 -0.47 17.38
N SER A 32 -12.87 -0.89 17.63
CA SER A 32 -13.23 -2.30 17.72
C SER A 32 -13.26 -2.95 16.33
N GLU A 33 -13.05 -4.26 16.25
CA GLU A 33 -13.18 -4.98 14.97
C GLU A 33 -14.56 -4.80 14.32
N ASP A 34 -15.63 -4.73 15.12
CA ASP A 34 -16.98 -4.46 14.62
C ASP A 34 -17.07 -3.09 13.93
N ASP A 35 -16.51 -2.03 14.53
CA ASP A 35 -16.50 -0.69 13.92
C ASP A 35 -15.70 -0.67 12.62
N LEU A 36 -14.56 -1.36 12.60
CA LEU A 36 -13.66 -1.45 11.44
C LEU A 36 -14.29 -2.19 10.25
N LEU A 37 -15.23 -3.10 10.50
CA LEU A 37 -15.92 -3.90 9.49
C LEU A 37 -17.26 -3.34 9.04
N GLN A 38 -18.02 -2.69 9.94
CA GLN A 38 -19.39 -2.25 9.67
C GLN A 38 -19.46 -0.95 8.85
N LYS A 39 -18.56 0.00 9.11
CA LYS A 39 -18.56 1.28 8.40
C LYS A 39 -17.83 1.14 7.07
N THR A 40 -18.41 1.74 6.02
CA THR A 40 -17.83 1.72 4.68
C THR A 40 -17.74 3.12 4.08
N ASP A 41 -16.86 3.28 3.10
CA ASP A 41 -16.91 4.43 2.20
C ASP A 41 -18.08 4.33 1.20
N ALA A 42 -18.14 5.29 0.27
CA ALA A 42 -19.17 5.33 -0.77
C ALA A 42 -19.05 4.19 -1.80
N ALA A 43 -17.89 3.55 -1.91
CA ALA A 43 -17.66 2.39 -2.77
C ALA A 43 -17.96 1.06 -2.05
N GLY A 44 -18.31 1.11 -0.75
CA GLY A 44 -18.60 -0.06 0.08
C GLY A 44 -17.36 -0.72 0.67
N TRP A 45 -16.21 -0.04 0.67
CA TRP A 45 -14.98 -0.53 1.29
C TRP A 45 -14.96 -0.20 2.77
N ASN A 46 -14.68 -1.20 3.60
CA ASN A 46 -14.43 -1.02 5.03
C ASN A 46 -12.93 -0.93 5.33
N THR A 47 -12.56 -0.78 6.60
CA THR A 47 -11.15 -0.63 7.00
C THR A 47 -10.32 -1.86 6.62
N ARG A 48 -10.86 -3.07 6.79
CA ARG A 48 -10.16 -4.31 6.39
C ARG A 48 -9.85 -4.30 4.89
N ASP A 49 -10.79 -3.88 4.05
CA ASP A 49 -10.60 -3.82 2.60
C ASP A 49 -9.46 -2.87 2.22
N HIS A 50 -9.39 -1.69 2.84
CA HIS A 50 -8.25 -0.78 2.66
C HIS A 50 -6.92 -1.38 3.14
N LEU A 51 -6.89 -2.05 4.30
CA LEU A 51 -5.67 -2.67 4.82
C LEU A 51 -5.17 -3.82 3.94
N ALA A 52 -6.08 -4.67 3.45
CA ALA A 52 -5.75 -5.76 2.53
C ALA A 52 -5.24 -5.23 1.19
N HIS A 53 -5.83 -4.16 0.69
CA HIS A 53 -5.36 -3.45 -0.51
C HIS A 53 -3.95 -2.89 -0.33
N LEU A 54 -3.69 -2.17 0.76
CA LEU A 54 -2.35 -1.68 1.10
C LEU A 54 -1.34 -2.82 1.14
N ALA A 55 -1.71 -3.95 1.77
CA ALA A 55 -0.84 -5.12 1.86
C ALA A 55 -0.47 -5.69 0.48
N ALA A 56 -1.44 -5.80 -0.43
CA ALA A 56 -1.25 -6.31 -1.78
C ALA A 56 -0.33 -5.38 -2.61
N TRP A 57 -0.59 -4.08 -2.59
CA TRP A 57 0.22 -3.10 -3.34
C TRP A 57 1.64 -2.99 -2.80
N LEU A 58 1.83 -3.09 -1.48
CA LEU A 58 3.16 -3.17 -0.88
C LEU A 58 3.93 -4.42 -1.35
N LYS A 59 3.25 -5.58 -1.38
CA LYS A 59 3.82 -6.82 -1.92
C LYS A 59 4.21 -6.71 -3.40
N SER A 60 3.45 -5.95 -4.19
CA SER A 60 3.75 -5.69 -5.60
C SER A 60 5.12 -4.99 -5.79
N VAL A 61 5.50 -4.13 -4.85
CA VAL A 61 6.82 -3.49 -4.87
C VAL A 61 7.89 -4.43 -4.36
N ILE A 62 7.62 -5.22 -3.31
CA ILE A 62 8.56 -6.21 -2.78
C ILE A 62 9.04 -7.17 -3.88
N VAL A 63 8.12 -7.78 -4.65
CA VAL A 63 8.50 -8.72 -5.72
C VAL A 63 9.27 -8.03 -6.85
N MET A 64 9.01 -6.75 -7.09
CA MET A 64 9.75 -5.95 -8.06
C MET A 64 11.18 -5.70 -7.61
N VAL A 65 11.37 -5.15 -6.40
CA VAL A 65 12.70 -4.75 -5.93
C VAL A 65 13.58 -5.93 -5.53
N ARG A 66 12.97 -7.01 -5.01
CA ARG A 66 13.69 -8.19 -4.52
C ARG A 66 13.90 -9.23 -5.62
N ASP A 67 12.87 -9.48 -6.43
CA ASP A 67 12.80 -10.64 -7.32
C ASP A 67 12.82 -10.27 -8.81
N GLY A 68 12.86 -8.97 -9.14
CA GLY A 68 12.83 -8.48 -10.53
C GLY A 68 11.53 -8.84 -11.26
N GLN A 69 10.42 -8.96 -10.54
CA GLN A 69 9.13 -9.39 -11.09
C GLN A 69 8.19 -8.19 -11.35
N PRO A 70 7.33 -8.26 -12.38
CA PRO A 70 6.34 -7.22 -12.61
C PRO A 70 5.35 -7.12 -11.44
N GLN A 71 4.84 -5.91 -11.16
CA GLN A 71 3.99 -5.62 -10.00
C GLN A 71 2.78 -6.54 -9.89
N TRP A 72 2.13 -6.83 -11.02
CA TRP A 72 0.92 -7.66 -11.05
C TRP A 72 1.12 -9.02 -10.38
N SER A 73 2.35 -9.58 -10.42
CA SER A 73 2.66 -10.87 -9.81
C SER A 73 2.56 -10.87 -8.28
N GLY A 74 2.73 -9.71 -7.65
CA GLY A 74 2.63 -9.53 -6.20
C GLY A 74 1.22 -9.22 -5.70
N LEU A 75 0.31 -8.80 -6.58
CA LEU A 75 -1.03 -8.32 -6.21
C LEU A 75 -2.01 -9.44 -5.89
N GLY A 76 -1.74 -10.68 -6.31
CA GLY A 76 -2.67 -11.79 -6.11
C GLY A 76 -3.94 -11.70 -6.97
N ALA A 77 -3.92 -10.91 -8.05
CA ALA A 77 -5.03 -10.74 -8.98
C ALA A 77 -4.61 -11.12 -10.41
N PRO A 78 -5.56 -11.45 -11.32
CA PRO A 78 -5.24 -11.81 -12.70
C PRO A 78 -4.50 -10.68 -13.45
N GLU A 79 -3.40 -11.01 -14.13
CA GLU A 79 -2.57 -10.08 -14.91
C GLU A 79 -3.40 -9.22 -15.88
N LYS A 80 -4.42 -9.80 -16.52
CA LYS A 80 -5.29 -9.10 -17.49
C LYS A 80 -6.04 -7.89 -16.91
N LEU A 81 -6.14 -7.77 -15.58
CA LEU A 81 -6.75 -6.63 -14.90
C LEU A 81 -5.74 -5.51 -14.63
N PHE A 82 -4.44 -5.77 -14.76
CA PHE A 82 -3.41 -4.78 -14.54
C PHE A 82 -3.38 -3.78 -15.70
N SER A 83 -3.94 -2.60 -15.46
CA SER A 83 -4.08 -1.53 -16.46
C SER A 83 -3.72 -0.18 -15.85
N PHE A 84 -2.73 0.50 -16.43
CA PHE A 84 -2.36 1.86 -16.02
C PHE A 84 -3.45 2.91 -16.29
N ALA A 85 -4.45 2.57 -17.11
CA ALA A 85 -5.56 3.48 -17.40
C ALA A 85 -6.66 3.43 -16.33
N ASP A 86 -6.80 2.30 -15.63
CA ASP A 86 -7.85 2.06 -14.66
C ASP A 86 -7.48 0.87 -13.76
N TYR A 87 -7.32 1.14 -12.46
CA TYR A 87 -7.03 0.11 -11.46
C TYR A 87 -8.26 -0.37 -10.72
N ASP A 88 -9.45 0.19 -10.94
CA ASP A 88 -10.65 -0.17 -10.17
C ASP A 88 -11.02 -1.65 -10.32
N PRO A 89 -11.02 -2.26 -11.53
CA PRO A 89 -11.28 -3.69 -11.67
C PRO A 89 -10.25 -4.58 -10.96
N LEU A 90 -8.99 -4.14 -10.91
CA LEU A 90 -7.90 -4.83 -10.24
C LEU A 90 -8.05 -4.75 -8.71
N ASN A 91 -8.34 -3.55 -8.20
CA ASN A 91 -8.55 -3.28 -6.79
C ASN A 91 -9.76 -4.05 -6.26
N GLU A 92 -10.84 -4.12 -7.03
CA GLU A 92 -11.99 -4.93 -6.67
C GLU A 92 -11.66 -6.43 -6.66
N ALA A 93 -10.85 -6.92 -7.61
CA ALA A 93 -10.40 -8.31 -7.59
C ALA A 93 -9.55 -8.62 -6.35
N ILE A 94 -8.69 -7.69 -5.92
CA ILE A 94 -7.93 -7.80 -4.67
C ILE A 94 -8.90 -7.88 -3.48
N ARG A 95 -9.87 -6.97 -3.41
CA ARG A 95 -10.87 -6.94 -2.33
C ARG A 95 -11.68 -8.23 -2.24
N GLN A 96 -12.15 -8.76 -3.37
CA GLN A 96 -12.91 -10.01 -3.42
C GLN A 96 -12.10 -11.21 -2.90
N ASN A 97 -10.79 -11.24 -3.12
CA ASN A 97 -9.92 -12.30 -2.60
C ASN A 97 -9.73 -12.24 -1.08
N THR A 98 -10.05 -11.11 -0.46
CA THR A 98 -9.85 -10.85 0.98
C THR A 98 -11.15 -10.54 1.71
N ILE A 99 -12.31 -10.72 1.07
CA ILE A 99 -13.61 -10.29 1.60
C ILE A 99 -14.03 -11.05 2.87
N ASP A 100 -13.54 -12.28 3.04
CA ASP A 100 -13.82 -13.13 4.19
C ASP A 100 -12.72 -13.08 5.27
N TRP A 101 -11.71 -12.21 5.11
CA TRP A 101 -10.65 -12.06 6.11
C TRP A 101 -11.16 -11.38 7.37
N SER A 102 -10.53 -11.72 8.50
CA SER A 102 -10.61 -10.90 9.71
C SER A 102 -9.82 -9.60 9.53
N VAL A 103 -10.07 -8.60 10.38
CA VAL A 103 -9.20 -7.41 10.42
C VAL A 103 -7.77 -7.81 10.77
N ALA A 104 -7.62 -8.75 11.70
CA ALA A 104 -6.32 -9.25 12.13
C ALA A 104 -5.51 -9.87 10.99
N ASP A 105 -6.13 -10.62 10.07
CA ASP A 105 -5.45 -11.19 8.90
C ASP A 105 -4.90 -10.09 7.97
N ALA A 106 -5.71 -9.06 7.71
CA ALA A 106 -5.30 -7.93 6.89
C ALA A 106 -4.15 -7.13 7.53
N VAL A 107 -4.25 -6.85 8.84
CA VAL A 107 -3.18 -6.18 9.62
C VAL A 107 -1.90 -7.01 9.61
N ASN A 108 -1.97 -8.30 9.90
CA ASN A 108 -0.80 -9.19 9.96
C ASN A 108 -0.07 -9.25 8.62
N LEU A 109 -0.81 -9.35 7.50
CA LEU A 109 -0.19 -9.35 6.18
C LEU A 109 0.44 -8.00 5.85
N LEU A 110 -0.26 -6.90 6.14
CA LEU A 110 0.26 -5.55 5.93
C LEU A 110 1.55 -5.34 6.73
N GLN A 111 1.56 -5.70 8.02
CA GLN A 111 2.74 -5.60 8.88
C GLN A 111 3.90 -6.47 8.37
N THR A 112 3.62 -7.72 7.97
CA THR A 112 4.65 -8.61 7.40
C THR A 112 5.30 -8.00 6.16
N ASN A 113 4.50 -7.44 5.26
CA ASN A 113 5.00 -6.81 4.04
C ASN A 113 5.74 -5.49 4.36
N HIS A 114 5.26 -4.73 5.34
CA HIS A 114 5.93 -3.52 5.83
C HIS A 114 7.32 -3.81 6.36
N GLU A 115 7.45 -4.76 7.29
CA GLU A 115 8.74 -5.19 7.85
C GLU A 115 9.68 -5.73 6.75
N THR A 116 9.12 -6.49 5.79
CA THR A 116 9.89 -7.00 4.65
C THR A 116 10.44 -5.87 3.77
N LEU A 117 9.61 -4.88 3.42
CA LEU A 117 10.05 -3.79 2.56
C LEU A 117 11.01 -2.84 3.28
N ILE A 118 10.80 -2.55 4.56
CA ILE A 118 11.78 -1.83 5.39
C ILE A 118 13.12 -2.55 5.39
N GLY A 119 13.13 -3.88 5.57
CA GLY A 119 14.36 -4.68 5.54
C GLY A 119 15.11 -4.57 4.21
N ILE A 120 14.38 -4.52 3.09
CA ILE A 120 14.97 -4.29 1.76
C ILE A 120 15.54 -2.88 1.67
N VAL A 121 14.76 -1.85 1.99
CA VAL A 121 15.17 -0.44 1.90
C VAL A 121 16.38 -0.15 2.79
N ALA A 122 16.42 -0.70 4.00
CA ALA A 122 17.56 -0.57 4.91
C ALA A 122 18.87 -1.13 4.32
N GLY A 123 18.77 -2.13 3.44
CA GLY A 123 19.91 -2.72 2.73
C GLY A 123 20.33 -1.96 1.46
N MET A 124 19.51 -1.03 0.96
CA MET A 124 19.82 -0.24 -0.23
C MET A 124 20.73 0.95 0.08
N THR A 125 21.45 1.42 -0.93
CA THR A 125 22.15 2.71 -0.93
C THR A 125 21.27 3.80 -1.56
N ASP A 126 21.59 5.07 -1.29
CA ASP A 126 20.92 6.20 -1.96
C ASP A 126 21.06 6.10 -3.48
N GLU A 127 22.21 5.65 -4.01
CA GLU A 127 22.41 5.45 -5.45
C GLU A 127 21.47 4.39 -6.03
N GLU A 128 21.25 3.28 -5.31
CA GLU A 128 20.30 2.24 -5.73
C GLU A 128 18.86 2.72 -5.72
N LEU A 129 18.49 3.58 -4.76
CA LEU A 129 17.17 4.21 -4.70
C LEU A 129 16.91 5.19 -5.85
N LEU A 130 17.98 5.73 -6.45
CA LEU A 130 17.92 6.61 -7.61
C LEU A 130 17.88 5.88 -8.95
N LYS A 131 18.10 4.55 -8.97
CA LYS A 131 18.01 3.77 -10.21
C LYS A 131 16.60 3.82 -10.78
N PRO A 132 16.46 3.88 -12.11
CA PRO A 132 15.14 3.84 -12.75
C PRO A 132 14.44 2.51 -12.45
N VAL A 133 13.11 2.51 -12.37
CA VAL A 133 12.33 1.27 -12.20
C VAL A 133 12.64 0.24 -13.29
N ASP A 134 12.96 0.68 -14.50
CA ASP A 134 13.41 -0.15 -15.63
C ASP A 134 14.64 -1.02 -15.34
N ASP A 135 15.51 -0.62 -14.41
CA ASP A 135 16.66 -1.43 -13.98
C ASP A 135 16.22 -2.66 -13.16
N PHE A 136 15.04 -2.63 -12.56
CA PHE A 136 14.45 -3.73 -11.80
C PHE A 136 13.52 -4.59 -12.67
N VAL A 137 12.69 -3.94 -13.49
CA VAL A 137 11.74 -4.60 -14.39
C VAL A 137 11.67 -3.82 -15.69
N LEU A 138 12.12 -4.42 -16.79
CA LEU A 138 12.16 -3.76 -18.10
C LEU A 138 10.78 -3.26 -18.53
N GLY A 139 10.69 -1.96 -18.84
CA GLY A 139 9.47 -1.31 -19.33
C GLY A 139 8.50 -0.87 -18.21
N ALA A 140 8.91 -0.95 -16.95
CA ALA A 140 8.12 -0.51 -15.80
C ALA A 140 8.21 1.01 -15.53
N GLY A 141 9.17 1.71 -16.15
CA GLY A 141 9.29 3.16 -16.15
C GLY A 141 10.70 3.67 -15.86
N THR A 142 10.97 4.90 -16.28
CA THR A 142 12.30 5.52 -16.18
C THR A 142 12.49 6.42 -14.96
N PHE A 143 11.51 6.49 -14.05
CA PHE A 143 11.61 7.28 -12.81
C PHE A 143 12.33 6.48 -11.72
N ALA A 144 12.90 7.16 -10.72
CA ALA A 144 13.64 6.50 -9.64
C ALA A 144 12.75 5.55 -8.82
N ILE A 145 13.30 4.39 -8.42
CA ILE A 145 12.58 3.37 -7.65
C ILE A 145 12.08 3.88 -6.30
N CYS A 146 12.74 4.89 -5.71
CA CYS A 146 12.29 5.54 -4.48
C CYS A 146 10.84 6.06 -4.56
N TYR A 147 10.40 6.57 -5.72
CA TYR A 147 9.02 7.05 -5.88
C TYR A 147 8.01 5.91 -5.93
N LYS A 148 8.41 4.74 -6.45
CA LYS A 148 7.54 3.56 -6.45
C LYS A 148 7.37 3.00 -5.03
N ILE A 149 8.46 2.99 -4.27
CA ILE A 149 8.49 2.57 -2.86
C ILE A 149 7.63 3.52 -2.01
N ASP A 150 7.81 4.84 -2.12
CA ASP A 150 6.97 5.83 -1.43
C ASP A 150 5.50 5.70 -1.81
N GLY A 151 5.21 5.66 -3.11
CA GLY A 151 3.85 5.61 -3.65
C GLY A 151 3.05 4.35 -3.34
N ASN A 152 3.69 3.26 -2.87
CA ASN A 152 3.00 2.05 -2.41
C ASN A 152 3.23 1.77 -0.91
N GLY A 153 3.98 2.64 -0.24
CA GLY A 153 4.31 2.58 1.18
C GLY A 153 3.87 3.86 1.88
N PRO A 154 4.79 4.72 2.37
CA PRO A 154 4.45 5.88 3.20
C PRO A 154 3.35 6.78 2.64
N HIS A 155 3.45 7.20 1.36
CA HIS A 155 2.40 8.01 0.74
C HIS A 155 1.04 7.30 0.72
N HIS A 156 1.05 6.01 0.40
CA HIS A 156 -0.16 5.21 0.33
C HIS A 156 -0.80 5.01 1.70
N TYR A 157 0.01 4.83 2.75
CA TYR A 157 -0.47 4.78 4.14
C TYR A 157 -1.15 6.09 4.54
N ARG A 158 -0.55 7.25 4.24
CA ARG A 158 -1.15 8.56 4.56
C ARG A 158 -2.50 8.76 3.86
N GLU A 159 -2.58 8.41 2.58
CA GLU A 159 -3.83 8.49 1.81
C GLU A 159 -4.92 7.63 2.44
N HIS A 160 -4.63 6.34 2.67
CA HIS A 160 -5.61 5.41 3.24
C HIS A 160 -5.94 5.70 4.71
N THR A 161 -5.00 6.25 5.48
CA THR A 161 -5.29 6.72 6.85
C THR A 161 -6.41 7.76 6.81
N GLY A 162 -6.32 8.76 5.93
CA GLY A 162 -7.37 9.76 5.80
C GLY A 162 -8.73 9.20 5.37
N TRP A 163 -8.75 8.18 4.51
CA TRP A 163 -9.99 7.49 4.14
C TRP A 163 -10.56 6.67 5.29
N ILE A 164 -9.73 5.92 6.02
CA ILE A 164 -10.14 5.13 7.18
C ILE A 164 -10.68 6.05 8.29
N GLU A 165 -10.01 7.16 8.59
CA GLU A 165 -10.52 8.15 9.55
C GLU A 165 -11.88 8.70 9.11
N ALA A 166 -12.04 9.02 7.83
CA ALA A 166 -13.32 9.49 7.30
C ALA A 166 -14.42 8.43 7.46
N ILE A 167 -14.14 7.16 7.16
CA ILE A 167 -15.06 6.03 7.37
C ILE A 167 -15.46 5.91 8.84
N LEU A 168 -14.49 5.91 9.74
CA LEU A 168 -14.71 5.64 11.16
C LEU A 168 -15.38 6.81 11.90
N SER A 169 -15.20 8.04 11.39
CA SER A 169 -15.84 9.25 11.91
C SER A 169 -17.32 9.41 11.54
N GLN A 170 -17.84 8.61 10.61
CA GLN A 170 -19.26 8.64 10.26
C GLN A 170 -20.11 8.32 11.49
N GLU A 171 -21.10 9.17 11.81
CA GLU A 171 -22.05 8.88 12.87
C GLU A 171 -22.88 7.66 12.48
N SER A 172 -23.11 6.75 13.43
CA SER A 172 -24.04 5.65 13.21
C SER A 172 -25.43 6.26 13.07
N ASP A 173 -25.99 6.23 11.86
CA ASP A 173 -27.39 6.59 11.66
C ASP A 173 -28.24 5.63 12.51
N ALA A 174 -28.71 6.14 13.65
CA ALA A 174 -29.63 5.43 14.51
C ALA A 174 -30.99 5.38 13.79
N THR A 175 -31.31 4.24 13.19
CA THR A 175 -32.67 3.88 12.79
C THR A 175 -33.10 2.58 13.44
#